data_AF-A0A1F5GBC9-F1
#
_entry.id   AF-A0A1F5GBC9-F1
#
_cell.length_a   1.000
_cell.length_b   1.000
_cell.length_c   1.000
_cell.angle_alpha   90.00
_cell.angle_beta   90.00
_cell.angle_gamma   90.00
#
_symmetry.space_group_name_H-M   'P 1'
#
loop_
_entity.id
_entity.type
_entity.pdbx_description
1 polymer ?
#
loop_
_entity_poly.entity_id
_entity_poly.type
_entity_poly.pdbx_seq_one_letter_code
_entity_poly.pdbx_strand_id
1 'polypeptide(L)'
;MKNIDLKNWAGIIAVIGVDFGDSGKGRLIDDLANRAHVVARYAGGANTGHTVVNQYGKFAFHIIPSGIFNPKAICLVGRGVAVSCDSLAIELEALKRVGVTSKNLVIDENASLTMPWHILRDSLREKLRKAKIGTTKSGVGPTYADRTERVGLRVKDLIAVDFKEKLFEEINIQNKFFNLKLKHADIFKKYQSFEKLIKPHVGQTIAIAKKAQKENKNILFEGAQGFFLDIDSGTYPFVTSSNPGVIGIWRSFVIHPSEINAVVGITKSYMTRVGEGPFPTQVTGRVKDYLVKRGHEFGTTTGRERRPGWLDLVLIKAARDDNKLTSLALTKLDVLSGLTEIKICTAYKRSGRSVEYQSGDADYLAGCQPAYESLQGWTQDISDIRIFKNLPINAQKFVKKIEDYLKIPINFISVGPERGQVIYR
;
A
#
# COMPACT_ATOMS: atom_id res chain seq x y z
N MET A 1 11.67 -19.63 -4.41
CA MET A 1 10.23 -19.41 -4.66
C MET A 1 9.95 -19.69 -6.13
N LYS A 2 8.75 -20.17 -6.47
CA LYS A 2 8.42 -20.60 -7.84
C LYS A 2 7.84 -19.42 -8.64
N ASN A 3 8.08 -19.38 -9.95
CA ASN A 3 7.31 -18.54 -10.86
C ASN A 3 5.85 -19.03 -10.83
N ILE A 4 4.89 -18.15 -10.55
CA ILE A 4 3.46 -18.50 -10.44
C ILE A 4 2.69 -17.91 -11.61
N ASP A 5 1.83 -18.73 -12.22
CA ASP A 5 0.77 -18.26 -13.11
C ASP A 5 -0.23 -17.44 -12.28
N LEU A 6 -0.16 -16.11 -12.41
CA LEU A 6 -1.04 -15.20 -11.67
C LEU A 6 -2.51 -15.34 -12.07
N LYS A 7 -2.81 -15.85 -13.28
CA LYS A 7 -4.18 -16.04 -13.74
C LYS A 7 -4.86 -17.19 -13.00
N ASN A 8 -4.12 -18.27 -12.72
CA ASN A 8 -4.61 -19.47 -12.04
C ASN A 8 -3.81 -19.78 -10.76
N TRP A 9 -3.45 -18.74 -10.01
CA TRP A 9 -2.55 -18.86 -8.88
C TRP A 9 -3.10 -19.77 -7.77
N ALA A 10 -2.19 -20.45 -7.08
CA ALA A 10 -2.49 -21.28 -5.92
C ALA A 10 -1.47 -21.05 -4.79
N GLY A 11 -1.91 -21.27 -3.55
CA GLY A 11 -1.08 -21.16 -2.35
C GLY A 11 -1.13 -19.78 -1.70
N ILE A 12 0.00 -19.30 -1.19
CA ILE A 12 0.13 -18.03 -0.46
C ILE A 12 0.89 -17.04 -1.34
N ILE A 13 0.25 -15.93 -1.68
CA ILE A 13 0.87 -14.86 -2.47
C ILE A 13 0.79 -13.53 -1.74
N ALA A 14 1.81 -12.69 -1.94
CA ALA A 14 1.84 -11.33 -1.43
C ALA A 14 1.97 -10.33 -2.59
N VAL A 15 1.18 -9.26 -2.56
CA VAL A 15 1.30 -8.15 -3.50
C VAL A 15 1.83 -6.93 -2.76
N ILE A 16 3.04 -6.49 -3.11
CA ILE A 16 3.78 -5.43 -2.42
C ILE A 16 4.12 -4.32 -3.40
N GLY A 17 3.83 -3.07 -3.04
CA GLY A 17 4.26 -1.93 -3.85
C GLY A 17 5.77 -1.76 -3.74
N VAL A 18 6.49 -1.68 -4.86
CA VAL A 18 7.98 -1.63 -4.88
C VAL A 18 8.52 -0.23 -5.19
N ASP A 19 7.68 0.77 -4.97
CA ASP A 19 7.89 2.19 -5.24
C ASP A 19 7.53 3.03 -4.00
N PHE A 20 7.23 4.33 -4.19
CA PHE A 20 6.77 5.25 -3.14
C PHE A 20 5.24 5.21 -2.92
N GLY A 21 4.56 4.14 -3.35
CA GLY A 21 3.11 3.99 -3.23
C GLY A 21 2.33 4.36 -4.50
N ASP A 22 1.00 4.25 -4.42
CA ASP A 22 0.07 4.53 -5.52
C ASP A 22 0.26 3.69 -6.81
N SER A 23 1.00 2.58 -6.72
CA SER A 23 1.39 1.66 -7.82
C SER A 23 0.23 0.99 -8.58
N GLY A 24 -1.02 1.28 -8.22
CA GLY A 24 -2.20 0.59 -8.74
C GLY A 24 -2.47 -0.77 -8.09
N LYS A 25 -2.02 -1.01 -6.85
CA LYS A 25 -2.22 -2.28 -6.11
C LYS A 25 -3.65 -2.81 -6.14
N GLY A 26 -4.64 -1.94 -5.86
CA GLY A 26 -6.06 -2.31 -5.84
C GLY A 26 -6.51 -3.00 -7.12
N ARG A 27 -5.89 -2.67 -8.26
CA ARG A 27 -6.17 -3.28 -9.55
C ARG A 27 -5.83 -4.77 -9.60
N LEU A 28 -4.58 -5.10 -9.27
CA LEU A 28 -4.11 -6.48 -9.26
C LEU A 28 -4.80 -7.28 -8.15
N ILE A 29 -4.99 -6.65 -6.98
CA ILE A 29 -5.61 -7.31 -5.83
C ILE A 29 -7.07 -7.63 -6.09
N ASP A 30 -7.87 -6.73 -6.67
CA ASP A 30 -9.26 -7.03 -7.04
C ASP A 30 -9.36 -8.25 -7.97
N ASP A 31 -8.48 -8.34 -8.96
CA ASP A 31 -8.47 -9.48 -9.86
C ASP A 31 -8.05 -10.79 -9.15
N LEU A 32 -6.95 -10.76 -8.39
CA LEU A 32 -6.44 -11.93 -7.66
C LEU A 32 -7.42 -12.40 -6.58
N ALA A 33 -8.13 -11.48 -5.93
CA ALA A 33 -9.07 -11.74 -4.86
C ALA A 33 -10.25 -12.62 -5.30
N ASN A 34 -10.65 -12.59 -6.58
CA ASN A 34 -11.71 -13.47 -7.11
C ASN A 34 -11.40 -14.96 -6.92
N ARG A 35 -10.12 -15.33 -6.83
CA ARG A 35 -9.62 -16.70 -6.67
C ARG A 35 -9.04 -16.97 -5.27
N ALA A 36 -9.13 -15.99 -4.37
CA ALA A 36 -8.68 -16.12 -3.00
C ALA A 36 -9.75 -16.78 -2.12
N HIS A 37 -9.30 -17.55 -1.13
CA HIS A 37 -10.13 -17.97 0.00
C HIS A 37 -9.93 -17.04 1.21
N VAL A 38 -8.76 -16.40 1.30
CA VAL A 38 -8.44 -15.39 2.31
C VAL A 38 -7.77 -14.20 1.63
N VAL A 39 -8.22 -12.98 1.95
CA VAL A 39 -7.54 -11.74 1.56
C VAL A 39 -7.21 -10.94 2.82
N ALA A 40 -5.93 -10.65 3.02
CA ALA A 40 -5.43 -10.18 4.32
C ALA A 40 -4.61 -8.89 4.19
N ARG A 41 -5.05 -7.84 4.89
CA ARG A 41 -4.26 -6.61 5.09
C ARG A 41 -3.45 -6.74 6.38
N TYR A 42 -2.16 -6.44 6.32
CA TYR A 42 -1.24 -6.71 7.44
C TYR A 42 -0.63 -5.47 8.10
N ALA A 43 -0.63 -4.31 7.44
CA ALA A 43 -0.01 -3.08 7.92
C ALA A 43 -0.76 -1.83 7.43
N GLY A 44 -0.32 -0.65 7.87
CA GLY A 44 -0.90 0.64 7.53
C GLY A 44 -2.10 0.98 8.41
N GLY A 45 -2.97 1.86 7.92
CA GLY A 45 -4.22 2.24 8.56
C GLY A 45 -5.02 3.18 7.66
N ALA A 46 -5.67 4.18 8.25
CA ALA A 46 -6.44 5.21 7.53
C ALA A 46 -5.63 6.06 6.53
N ASN A 47 -4.31 5.90 6.48
CA ASN A 47 -3.41 6.51 5.50
C ASN A 47 -3.17 5.65 4.25
N THR A 48 -3.81 4.47 4.16
CA THR A 48 -3.72 3.57 3.01
C THR A 48 -4.84 3.89 2.04
N GLY A 49 -4.59 3.97 0.74
CA GLY A 49 -5.66 4.21 -0.25
C GLY A 49 -5.64 3.14 -1.33
N HIS A 50 -6.49 2.12 -1.20
CA HIS A 50 -6.67 1.11 -2.24
C HIS A 50 -7.99 1.37 -2.95
N THR A 51 -7.88 1.92 -4.16
CA THR A 51 -9.05 2.15 -4.99
C THR A 51 -9.37 0.89 -5.79
N VAL A 52 -10.61 0.43 -5.65
CA VAL A 52 -11.19 -0.67 -6.43
C VAL A 52 -12.30 -0.09 -7.30
N VAL A 53 -12.31 -0.47 -8.57
CA VAL A 53 -13.38 -0.12 -9.52
C VAL A 53 -13.94 -1.43 -10.06
N ASN A 54 -15.21 -1.71 -9.75
CA ASN A 54 -15.89 -2.94 -10.15
C ASN A 54 -17.37 -2.67 -10.45
N GLN A 55 -18.16 -3.72 -10.62
CA GLN A 55 -19.58 -3.62 -10.95
C GLN A 55 -20.44 -2.92 -9.88
N TYR A 56 -19.94 -2.75 -8.65
CA TYR A 56 -20.62 -2.01 -7.59
C TYR A 56 -20.25 -0.52 -7.57
N GLY A 57 -19.32 -0.08 -8.44
CA GLY A 57 -18.83 1.28 -8.51
C GLY A 57 -17.37 1.42 -8.08
N LYS A 58 -17.02 2.62 -7.59
CA LYS A 58 -15.67 3.00 -7.17
C LYS A 58 -15.59 3.10 -5.64
N PHE A 59 -14.70 2.32 -5.03
CA PHE A 59 -14.49 2.28 -3.59
C PHE A 59 -13.04 2.61 -3.25
N ALA A 60 -12.84 3.39 -2.20
CA ALA A 60 -11.52 3.68 -1.65
C ALA A 60 -11.41 3.06 -0.25
N PHE A 61 -10.75 1.91 -0.16
CA PHE A 61 -10.55 1.22 1.11
C PHE A 61 -9.21 1.59 1.73
N HIS A 62 -9.26 1.86 3.03
CA HIS A 62 -8.12 2.13 3.90
C HIS A 62 -7.97 0.99 4.91
N ILE A 63 -9.08 0.48 5.47
CA ILE A 63 -9.07 -0.60 6.46
C ILE A 63 -9.49 -1.92 5.82
N ILE A 64 -10.67 -1.98 5.22
CA ILE A 64 -11.24 -3.21 4.66
C ILE A 64 -10.35 -3.74 3.52
N PRO A 65 -10.02 -5.04 3.48
CA PRO A 65 -9.32 -5.62 2.35
C PRO A 65 -10.15 -5.54 1.06
N SER A 66 -9.51 -5.27 -0.07
CA SER A 66 -10.15 -5.09 -1.38
C SER A 66 -10.93 -6.33 -1.85
N GLY A 67 -10.60 -7.50 -1.30
CA GLY A 67 -11.29 -8.76 -1.60
C GLY A 67 -12.69 -8.90 -1.03
N ILE A 68 -13.22 -7.90 -0.32
CA ILE A 68 -14.54 -7.96 0.35
C ILE A 68 -15.69 -8.28 -0.61
N PHE A 69 -15.54 -7.94 -1.90
CA PHE A 69 -16.52 -8.24 -2.93
C PHE A 69 -16.59 -9.71 -3.33
N ASN A 70 -15.61 -10.54 -2.96
CA ASN A 70 -15.68 -11.98 -3.15
C ASN A 70 -16.36 -12.62 -1.93
N PRO A 71 -17.62 -13.08 -2.03
CA PRO A 71 -18.34 -13.65 -0.90
C PRO A 71 -17.75 -14.99 -0.41
N LYS A 72 -16.89 -15.63 -1.21
CA LYS A 72 -16.19 -16.87 -0.84
C LYS A 72 -14.90 -16.63 -0.07
N ALA A 73 -14.37 -15.39 -0.11
CA ALA A 73 -13.14 -15.04 0.58
C ALA A 73 -13.43 -14.49 1.97
N ILE A 74 -12.63 -14.89 2.96
CA ILE A 74 -12.58 -14.24 4.27
C ILE A 74 -11.60 -13.07 4.18
N CYS A 75 -12.05 -11.88 4.56
CA CYS A 75 -11.23 -10.67 4.59
C CYS A 75 -10.67 -10.46 6.00
N LEU A 76 -9.35 -10.46 6.14
CA LEU A 76 -8.67 -10.32 7.42
C LEU A 76 -7.98 -8.95 7.54
N VAL A 77 -8.24 -8.24 8.64
CA VAL A 77 -7.46 -7.07 9.06
C VAL A 77 -6.54 -7.51 10.21
N GLY A 78 -5.26 -7.69 9.91
CA GLY A 78 -4.30 -8.25 10.86
C GLY A 78 -3.91 -7.28 11.98
N ARG A 79 -3.32 -7.83 13.05
CA ARG A 79 -2.88 -7.05 14.24
C ARG A 79 -1.86 -5.95 13.95
N GLY A 80 -1.20 -6.01 12.80
CA GLY A 80 -0.25 -5.00 12.36
C GLY A 80 -0.91 -3.71 11.86
N VAL A 81 -2.23 -3.68 11.65
CA VAL A 81 -2.99 -2.52 11.16
C VAL A 81 -3.36 -1.56 12.30
N ALA A 82 -3.28 -0.26 12.04
CA ALA A 82 -3.85 0.81 12.86
C ALA A 82 -5.31 1.08 12.42
N VAL A 83 -6.27 0.58 13.19
CA VAL A 83 -7.69 0.57 12.86
C VAL A 83 -8.34 1.89 13.29
N SER A 84 -8.83 2.67 12.33
CA SER A 84 -9.68 3.84 12.56
C SER A 84 -11.15 3.44 12.50
N CYS A 85 -11.87 3.58 13.61
CA CYS A 85 -13.32 3.31 13.65
C CYS A 85 -14.10 4.22 12.69
N ASP A 86 -13.70 5.49 12.58
CA ASP A 86 -14.31 6.45 11.65
C ASP A 86 -14.17 5.97 10.19
N SER A 87 -12.96 5.57 9.78
CA SER A 87 -12.71 5.09 8.41
C SER A 87 -13.45 3.79 8.13
N LEU A 88 -13.43 2.85 9.09
CA LEU A 88 -14.14 1.59 8.98
C LEU A 88 -15.66 1.80 8.88
N ALA A 89 -16.24 2.74 9.63
CA ALA A 89 -17.66 3.04 9.57
C ALA A 89 -18.08 3.61 8.21
N ILE A 90 -17.28 4.51 7.64
CA ILE A 90 -17.49 5.04 6.29
C ILE A 90 -17.44 3.92 5.25
N GLU A 91 -16.45 3.04 5.34
CA GLU A 91 -16.27 1.92 4.41
C GLU A 91 -17.42 0.89 4.51
N LEU A 92 -17.84 0.52 5.72
CA LEU A 92 -18.96 -0.40 5.94
C LEU A 92 -20.29 0.17 5.42
N GLU A 93 -20.54 1.46 5.65
CA GLU A 93 -21.73 2.13 5.15
C GLU A 93 -21.72 2.21 3.61
N ALA A 94 -20.56 2.47 3.00
CA ALA A 94 -20.41 2.46 1.54
C ALA A 94 -20.75 1.08 0.94
N LEU A 95 -20.30 -0.01 1.56
CA LEU A 95 -20.66 -1.38 1.16
C LEU A 95 -22.16 -1.65 1.32
N LYS A 96 -22.73 -1.24 2.44
CA LYS A 96 -24.16 -1.44 2.74
C LYS A 96 -25.07 -0.78 1.71
N ARG A 97 -24.74 0.44 1.25
CA ARG A 97 -25.51 1.19 0.26
C ARG A 97 -25.65 0.49 -1.09
N VAL A 98 -24.68 -0.34 -1.45
CA VAL A 98 -24.68 -1.12 -2.70
C VAL A 98 -25.06 -2.59 -2.48
N GLY A 99 -25.53 -2.95 -1.29
CA GLY A 99 -25.95 -4.31 -0.96
C GLY A 99 -24.80 -5.31 -0.78
N VAL A 100 -23.55 -4.85 -0.63
CA VAL A 100 -22.42 -5.75 -0.37
C VAL A 100 -22.34 -6.05 1.13
N THR A 101 -22.33 -7.33 1.48
CA THR A 101 -22.24 -7.78 2.87
C THR A 101 -20.81 -7.68 3.41
N SER A 102 -20.67 -7.35 4.69
CA SER A 102 -19.39 -7.39 5.41
C SER A 102 -19.24 -8.62 6.31
N LYS A 103 -20.13 -9.63 6.20
CA LYS A 103 -20.11 -10.83 7.07
C LYS A 103 -18.81 -11.65 6.98
N ASN A 104 -18.09 -11.52 5.88
CA ASN A 104 -16.80 -12.17 5.63
C ASN A 104 -15.61 -11.35 6.14
N LEU A 105 -15.82 -10.18 6.76
CA LEU A 105 -14.76 -9.36 7.37
C LEU A 105 -14.47 -9.81 8.81
N VAL A 106 -13.19 -10.02 9.12
CA VAL A 106 -12.67 -10.27 10.46
C VAL A 106 -11.50 -9.33 10.77
N ILE A 107 -11.55 -8.68 11.93
CA ILE A 107 -10.58 -7.71 12.44
C ILE A 107 -9.90 -8.31 13.65
N ASP A 108 -8.57 -8.29 13.66
CA ASP A 108 -7.81 -8.83 14.77
C ASP A 108 -8.07 -8.02 16.04
N GLU A 109 -8.46 -8.73 17.09
CA GLU A 109 -8.73 -8.15 18.41
C GLU A 109 -7.51 -7.40 18.99
N ASN A 110 -6.29 -7.74 18.55
CA ASN A 110 -5.04 -7.09 18.98
C ASN A 110 -4.54 -6.00 18.03
N ALA A 111 -5.30 -5.65 16.98
CA ALA A 111 -4.99 -4.49 16.16
C ALA A 111 -5.08 -3.20 17.01
N SER A 112 -4.19 -2.25 16.73
CA SER A 112 -4.16 -0.97 17.46
C SER A 112 -5.33 -0.09 17.03
N LEU A 113 -5.95 0.61 17.98
CA LEU A 113 -7.06 1.51 17.74
C LEU A 113 -6.54 2.94 17.52
N THR A 114 -6.89 3.55 16.39
CA THR A 114 -6.59 4.96 16.14
C THR A 114 -7.61 5.83 16.87
N MET A 115 -7.14 6.55 17.89
CA MET A 115 -7.94 7.39 18.76
C MET A 115 -7.92 8.88 18.33
N PRO A 116 -8.87 9.72 18.79
CA PRO A 116 -8.94 11.12 18.35
C PRO A 116 -7.68 11.94 18.66
N TRP A 117 -7.01 11.66 19.77
CA TRP A 117 -5.76 12.33 20.13
C TRP A 117 -4.62 12.00 19.18
N HIS A 118 -4.62 10.82 18.53
CA HIS A 118 -3.63 10.50 17.51
C HIS A 118 -3.75 11.45 16.32
N ILE A 119 -4.97 11.75 15.86
CA ILE A 119 -5.23 12.69 14.76
C ILE A 119 -4.74 14.09 15.12
N LEU A 120 -5.01 14.53 16.35
CA LEU A 120 -4.55 15.82 16.86
C LEU A 120 -3.02 15.88 16.95
N ARG A 121 -2.38 14.85 17.53
CA ARG A 121 -0.92 14.75 17.65
C ARG A 121 -0.22 14.75 16.30
N ASP A 122 -0.75 14.00 15.33
CA ASP A 122 -0.23 13.96 13.96
C ASP A 122 -0.30 15.36 13.32
N SER A 123 -1.47 16.00 13.40
CA SER A 123 -1.69 17.35 12.87
C SER A 123 -0.80 18.41 13.54
N LEU A 124 -0.67 18.37 14.87
CA LEU A 124 0.16 19.30 15.64
C LEU A 124 1.65 19.11 15.32
N ARG A 125 2.14 17.87 15.33
CA ARG A 125 3.52 17.57 15.01
C ARG A 125 3.86 18.00 13.60
N GLU A 126 2.97 17.73 12.65
CA GLU A 126 3.15 18.16 11.27
C GLU A 126 3.15 19.69 11.16
N LYS A 127 2.29 20.41 11.89
CA LYS A 127 2.30 21.89 11.93
C LYS A 127 3.62 22.46 12.47
N LEU A 128 4.19 21.85 13.51
CA LEU A 128 5.40 22.32 14.19
C LEU A 128 6.71 21.96 13.49
N ARG A 129 6.72 20.93 12.62
CA ARG A 129 7.91 20.55 11.86
C ARG A 129 8.40 21.68 10.95
N LYS A 130 9.73 21.94 10.97
CA LYS A 130 10.39 22.80 9.97
C LYS A 130 10.37 22.14 8.58
N ALA A 131 10.86 20.90 8.49
CA ALA A 131 10.73 20.05 7.31
C ALA A 131 9.52 19.12 7.45
N LYS A 132 8.47 19.36 6.65
CA LYS A 132 7.26 18.54 6.65
C LYS A 132 7.57 17.13 6.14
N ILE A 133 6.91 16.11 6.69
CA ILE A 133 6.91 14.76 6.09
C ILE A 133 5.87 14.70 4.97
N GLY A 134 4.77 15.43 5.12
CA GLY A 134 3.59 15.34 4.30
C GLY A 134 2.60 14.28 4.79
N THR A 135 2.47 14.08 6.12
CA THR A 135 1.56 13.05 6.66
C THR A 135 0.12 13.26 6.19
N THR A 136 -0.67 12.18 6.21
CA THR A 136 -2.11 12.25 5.88
C THR A 136 -2.94 12.85 7.01
N LYS A 137 -2.32 13.17 8.16
CA LYS A 137 -3.00 13.70 9.36
C LYS A 137 -4.13 12.79 9.85
N SER A 138 -3.98 11.49 9.64
CA SER A 138 -4.97 10.47 10.00
C SER A 138 -4.66 9.79 11.33
N GLY A 139 -3.58 10.19 12.02
CA GLY A 139 -3.22 9.65 13.32
C GLY A 139 -2.48 8.32 13.27
N VAL A 140 -2.12 7.82 12.08
CA VAL A 140 -1.43 6.53 11.94
C VAL A 140 -0.08 6.54 12.66
N GLY A 141 0.74 7.58 12.48
CA GLY A 141 2.04 7.68 13.14
C GLY A 141 1.95 7.63 14.67
N PRO A 142 1.17 8.52 15.31
CA PRO A 142 0.95 8.46 16.76
C PRO A 142 0.31 7.14 17.24
N THR A 143 -0.55 6.49 16.44
CA THR A 143 -1.10 5.17 16.80
C THR A 143 0.01 4.12 16.92
N TYR A 144 0.97 4.10 15.97
CA TYR A 144 2.12 3.19 16.04
C TYR A 144 3.10 3.58 17.16
N ALA A 145 3.25 4.88 17.46
CA ALA A 145 4.04 5.34 18.60
C ALA A 145 3.47 4.79 19.92
N ASP A 146 2.17 4.96 20.17
CA ASP A 146 1.51 4.48 21.40
C ASP A 146 1.55 2.95 21.51
N ARG A 147 1.47 2.23 20.37
CA ARG A 147 1.71 0.78 20.33
C ARG A 147 3.11 0.41 20.81
N THR A 148 4.11 1.17 20.39
CA THR A 148 5.53 0.92 20.71
C THR A 148 5.84 1.30 22.15
N GLU A 149 5.25 2.39 22.64
CA GLU A 149 5.35 2.82 24.03
C GLU A 149 4.59 1.89 24.99
N ARG A 150 3.65 1.09 24.46
CA ARG A 150 2.77 0.13 25.17
C ARG A 150 1.63 0.81 25.95
N VAL A 151 1.18 1.96 25.48
CA VAL A 151 0.06 2.74 26.05
C VAL A 151 -1.18 2.74 25.13
N GLY A 152 -1.02 2.33 23.87
CA GLY A 152 -2.11 2.36 22.90
C GLY A 152 -3.21 1.34 23.16
N LEU A 153 -4.47 1.79 23.06
CA LEU A 153 -5.65 0.93 23.09
C LEU A 153 -5.74 0.03 21.85
N ARG A 154 -6.34 -1.14 22.00
CA ARG A 154 -6.56 -2.13 20.92
C ARG A 154 -8.05 -2.33 20.65
N VAL A 155 -8.37 -3.00 19.55
CA VAL A 155 -9.75 -3.31 19.15
C VAL A 155 -10.51 -4.07 20.25
N LYS A 156 -9.86 -5.02 20.93
CA LYS A 156 -10.48 -5.76 22.05
C LYS A 156 -10.85 -4.87 23.24
N ASP A 157 -10.11 -3.78 23.47
CA ASP A 157 -10.39 -2.88 24.58
C ASP A 157 -11.70 -2.14 24.36
N LEU A 158 -12.06 -1.84 23.11
CA LEU A 158 -13.34 -1.17 22.77
C LEU A 158 -14.57 -1.97 23.20
N ILE A 159 -14.48 -3.30 23.21
CA ILE A 159 -15.58 -4.20 23.56
C ILE A 159 -15.45 -4.75 24.99
N ALA A 160 -14.44 -4.31 25.73
CA ALA A 160 -14.19 -4.74 27.11
C ALA A 160 -15.04 -3.94 28.10
N VAL A 161 -15.40 -4.57 29.22
CA VAL A 161 -16.20 -3.95 30.28
C VAL A 161 -15.48 -2.73 30.90
N ASP A 162 -14.15 -2.78 30.95
CA ASP A 162 -13.27 -1.76 31.54
C ASP A 162 -12.82 -0.67 30.55
N PHE A 163 -13.44 -0.60 29.36
CA PHE A 163 -13.06 0.37 28.33
C PHE A 163 -13.15 1.81 28.83
N LYS A 164 -14.19 2.11 29.62
CA LYS A 164 -14.47 3.45 30.11
C LYS A 164 -13.35 3.96 31.01
N GLU A 165 -12.86 3.11 31.90
CA GLU A 165 -11.79 3.38 32.87
C GLU A 165 -10.46 3.54 32.15
N LYS A 166 -10.08 2.58 31.28
CA LYS A 166 -8.86 2.67 30.45
C LYS A 166 -8.81 3.94 29.61
N LEU A 167 -9.93 4.30 29.00
CA LEU A 167 -10.05 5.52 28.20
C LEU A 167 -9.86 6.78 29.06
N PHE A 168 -10.36 6.78 30.31
CA PHE A 168 -10.23 7.91 31.22
C PHE A 168 -8.78 8.14 31.62
N GLU A 169 -8.08 7.07 32.01
CA GLU A 169 -6.66 7.13 32.37
C GLU A 169 -5.82 7.66 31.21
N GLU A 170 -6.00 7.11 30.02
CA GLU A 170 -5.22 7.51 28.84
C GLU A 170 -5.51 8.95 28.42
N ILE A 171 -6.77 9.40 28.47
CA ILE A 171 -7.12 10.80 28.18
C ILE A 171 -6.44 11.78 29.14
N ASN A 172 -6.35 11.44 30.44
CA ASN A 172 -5.67 12.29 31.41
C ASN A 172 -4.17 12.41 31.11
N ILE A 173 -3.52 11.31 30.73
CA ILE A 173 -2.12 11.29 30.29
C ILE A 173 -1.96 12.14 29.03
N GLN A 174 -2.76 11.91 28.00
CA GLN A 174 -2.68 12.63 26.73
C GLN A 174 -2.91 14.14 26.90
N ASN A 175 -3.87 14.55 27.73
CA ASN A 175 -4.10 15.96 28.06
C ASN A 175 -2.89 16.57 28.79
N LYS A 176 -2.31 15.85 29.76
CA LYS A 176 -1.16 16.34 30.54
C LYS A 176 0.11 16.47 29.70
N PHE A 177 0.48 15.44 28.93
CA PHE A 177 1.75 15.41 28.19
C PHE A 177 1.72 16.25 26.91
N PHE A 178 0.58 16.32 26.22
CA PHE A 178 0.48 17.01 24.93
C PHE A 178 -0.31 18.31 24.99
N ASN A 179 -0.68 18.77 26.20
CA ASN A 179 -1.51 19.97 26.42
C ASN A 179 -2.79 19.97 25.57
N LEU A 180 -3.43 18.80 25.49
CA LEU A 180 -4.69 18.62 24.78
C LEU A 180 -5.87 18.95 25.70
N LYS A 181 -7.04 19.18 25.11
CA LYS A 181 -8.31 19.47 25.80
C LYS A 181 -9.37 18.43 25.47
N LEU A 182 -9.00 17.16 25.57
CA LEU A 182 -9.88 16.03 25.32
C LEU A 182 -10.87 15.86 26.47
N LYS A 183 -12.14 15.62 26.14
CA LYS A 183 -13.19 15.32 27.11
C LYS A 183 -13.53 13.84 27.05
N HIS A 184 -13.38 13.15 28.19
CA HIS A 184 -13.66 11.71 28.28
C HIS A 184 -15.09 11.35 27.85
N ALA A 185 -16.09 12.08 28.35
CA ALA A 185 -17.50 11.81 28.03
C ALA A 185 -17.80 11.82 26.53
N ASP A 186 -17.21 12.78 25.79
CA ASP A 186 -17.44 12.93 24.35
C ASP A 186 -16.83 11.78 23.56
N ILE A 187 -15.58 11.42 23.89
CA ILE A 187 -14.86 10.33 23.22
C ILE A 187 -15.50 8.99 23.58
N PHE A 188 -15.85 8.76 24.84
CA PHE A 188 -16.52 7.54 25.27
C PHE A 188 -17.85 7.35 24.54
N LYS A 189 -18.71 8.38 24.49
CA LYS A 189 -19.99 8.33 23.77
C LYS A 189 -19.81 8.01 22.29
N LYS A 190 -18.81 8.62 21.65
CA LYS A 190 -18.48 8.35 20.24
C LYS A 190 -18.02 6.90 20.04
N TYR A 191 -17.13 6.39 20.88
CA TYR A 191 -16.58 5.05 20.70
C TYR A 191 -17.56 3.95 21.08
N GLN A 192 -18.43 4.20 22.07
CA GLN A 192 -19.54 3.32 22.40
C GLN A 192 -20.49 3.12 21.20
N SER A 193 -20.71 4.15 20.36
CA SER A 193 -21.54 3.98 19.16
C SER A 193 -20.87 3.10 18.10
N PHE A 194 -19.54 3.02 18.08
CA PHE A 194 -18.80 2.10 17.20
C PHE A 194 -18.77 0.66 17.70
N GLU A 195 -18.99 0.41 19.00
CA GLU A 195 -18.94 -0.94 19.57
C GLU A 195 -19.86 -1.90 18.80
N LYS A 196 -21.14 -1.53 18.61
CA LYS A 196 -22.12 -2.35 17.89
C LYS A 196 -21.75 -2.61 16.44
N LEU A 197 -21.06 -1.67 15.80
CA LEU A 197 -20.62 -1.77 14.42
C LEU A 197 -19.43 -2.72 14.27
N ILE A 198 -18.47 -2.65 15.20
CA ILE A 198 -17.18 -3.33 15.09
C ILE A 198 -17.24 -4.74 15.70
N LYS A 199 -17.96 -4.91 16.81
CA LYS A 199 -18.04 -6.17 17.56
C LYS A 199 -18.34 -7.41 16.70
N PRO A 200 -19.26 -7.37 15.71
CA PRO A 200 -19.54 -8.52 14.84
C PRO A 200 -18.34 -8.97 13.99
N HIS A 201 -17.36 -8.09 13.80
CA HIS A 201 -16.18 -8.34 12.97
C HIS A 201 -14.94 -8.71 13.79
N VAL A 202 -14.96 -8.65 15.13
CA VAL A 202 -13.75 -8.93 15.94
C VAL A 202 -13.49 -10.44 16.01
N GLY A 203 -12.25 -10.86 15.77
CA GLY A 203 -11.87 -12.27 15.88
C GLY A 203 -10.36 -12.53 15.82
N GLN A 204 -10.00 -13.81 15.95
CA GLN A 204 -8.59 -14.25 15.97
C GLN A 204 -8.07 -14.49 14.55
N THR A 205 -7.58 -13.43 13.90
CA THR A 205 -7.21 -13.50 12.47
C THR A 205 -6.04 -14.45 12.19
N ILE A 206 -5.09 -14.58 13.12
CA ILE A 206 -3.96 -15.51 12.99
C ILE A 206 -4.44 -16.96 12.91
N ALA A 207 -5.37 -17.35 13.79
CA ALA A 207 -5.91 -18.70 13.80
C ALA A 207 -6.60 -19.03 12.47
N ILE A 208 -7.36 -18.07 11.92
CA ILE A 208 -8.02 -18.21 10.61
C ILE A 208 -6.98 -18.35 9.49
N ALA A 209 -5.98 -17.48 9.44
CA ALA A 209 -4.94 -17.53 8.41
C ALA A 209 -4.11 -18.83 8.48
N LYS A 210 -3.73 -19.28 9.68
CA LYS A 210 -3.02 -20.53 9.90
C LYS A 210 -3.85 -21.77 9.56
N LYS A 211 -5.16 -21.75 9.83
CA LYS A 211 -6.07 -22.82 9.41
C LYS A 211 -6.14 -22.88 7.88
N ALA A 212 -6.35 -21.75 7.21
CA ALA A 212 -6.37 -21.67 5.75
C ALA A 212 -5.05 -22.16 5.13
N GLN A 213 -3.90 -21.81 5.72
CA GLN A 213 -2.58 -22.30 5.31
C GLN A 213 -2.49 -23.83 5.41
N LYS A 214 -2.89 -24.43 6.54
CA LYS A 214 -2.89 -25.89 6.74
C LYS A 214 -3.81 -26.63 5.76
N GLU A 215 -4.91 -26.00 5.38
CA GLU A 215 -5.89 -26.54 4.41
C GLU A 215 -5.49 -26.27 2.95
N ASN A 216 -4.27 -25.78 2.69
CA ASN A 216 -3.77 -25.43 1.35
C ASN A 216 -4.70 -24.45 0.59
N LYS A 217 -5.36 -23.55 1.32
CA LYS A 217 -6.24 -22.54 0.73
C LYS A 217 -5.42 -21.39 0.16
N ASN A 218 -5.94 -20.81 -0.92
CA ASN A 218 -5.40 -19.58 -1.50
C ASN A 218 -5.48 -18.38 -0.54
N ILE A 219 -4.33 -17.87 -0.11
CA ILE A 219 -4.20 -16.67 0.75
C ILE A 219 -3.51 -15.56 -0.05
N LEU A 220 -4.18 -14.42 -0.16
CA LEU A 220 -3.66 -13.20 -0.80
C LEU A 220 -3.37 -12.15 0.27
N PHE A 221 -2.10 -11.78 0.42
CA PHE A 221 -1.70 -10.63 1.24
C PHE A 221 -1.71 -9.34 0.42
N GLU A 222 -2.47 -8.38 0.93
CA GLU A 222 -2.66 -7.05 0.37
C GLU A 222 -1.72 -6.06 1.06
N GLY A 223 -0.62 -5.72 0.38
CA GLY A 223 0.37 -4.77 0.91
C GLY A 223 -0.14 -3.34 0.91
N ALA A 224 0.08 -2.62 2.00
CA ALA A 224 -0.26 -1.21 2.12
C ALA A 224 0.90 -0.32 1.65
N GLN A 225 0.63 0.88 1.12
CA GLN A 225 1.66 1.84 0.66
C GLN A 225 2.70 1.22 -0.32
N GLY A 226 3.91 1.76 -0.40
CA GLY A 226 5.02 1.22 -1.19
C GLY A 226 6.25 0.99 -0.31
N PHE A 227 7.17 0.14 -0.76
CA PHE A 227 8.33 -0.31 0.00
C PHE A 227 9.24 0.82 0.44
N PHE A 228 9.39 1.87 -0.37
CA PHE A 228 10.23 3.03 0.00
C PHE A 228 9.57 3.98 1.00
N LEU A 229 8.35 3.65 1.45
CA LEU A 229 7.69 4.24 2.61
C LEU A 229 7.80 3.36 3.85
N ASP A 230 8.55 2.25 3.83
CA ASP A 230 8.80 1.43 5.01
C ASP A 230 9.54 2.23 6.10
N ILE A 231 9.17 2.04 7.37
CA ILE A 231 9.76 2.77 8.49
C ILE A 231 11.25 2.48 8.67
N ASP A 232 11.69 1.26 8.34
CA ASP A 232 13.07 0.81 8.54
C ASP A 232 13.87 0.88 7.22
N SER A 233 13.27 0.45 6.11
CA SER A 233 13.96 0.31 4.81
C SER A 233 13.69 1.45 3.82
N GLY A 234 12.75 2.35 4.13
CA GLY A 234 12.34 3.43 3.24
C GLY A 234 13.25 4.66 3.29
N THR A 235 12.79 5.77 2.70
CA THR A 235 13.53 7.05 2.72
C THR A 235 13.29 7.83 4.02
N TYR A 236 13.70 7.29 5.17
CA TYR A 236 13.47 7.91 6.48
C TYR A 236 14.07 9.34 6.53
N PRO A 237 13.35 10.35 7.07
CA PRO A 237 12.09 10.27 7.81
C PRO A 237 10.82 10.37 6.95
N PHE A 238 10.93 10.42 5.63
CA PHE A 238 9.81 10.59 4.70
C PHE A 238 9.14 9.25 4.37
N VAL A 239 8.67 8.57 5.42
CA VAL A 239 8.16 7.20 5.39
C VAL A 239 6.85 7.10 6.19
N THR A 240 6.17 5.97 6.09
CA THR A 240 5.09 5.61 7.01
C THR A 240 5.64 5.01 8.30
N SER A 241 4.79 4.77 9.29
CA SER A 241 5.17 4.22 10.61
C SER A 241 4.94 2.71 10.70
N SER A 242 4.92 2.03 9.56
CA SER A 242 4.63 0.59 9.47
C SER A 242 5.58 -0.08 8.48
N ASN A 243 5.46 -1.41 8.34
CA ASN A 243 6.26 -2.18 7.38
C ASN A 243 5.41 -2.69 6.19
N PRO A 244 5.41 -1.98 5.04
CA PRO A 244 4.80 -2.42 3.79
C PRO A 244 5.32 -3.75 3.23
N GLY A 245 6.58 -4.11 3.52
CA GLY A 245 7.23 -5.30 2.96
C GLY A 245 6.74 -6.64 3.52
N VAL A 246 7.37 -7.75 3.10
CA VAL A 246 7.06 -9.12 3.54
C VAL A 246 7.18 -9.30 5.06
N ILE A 247 8.05 -8.53 5.71
CA ILE A 247 8.23 -8.58 7.17
C ILE A 247 6.94 -8.16 7.90
N GLY A 248 6.16 -7.23 7.33
CA GLY A 248 4.87 -6.82 7.88
C GLY A 248 3.86 -7.97 7.94
N ILE A 249 3.89 -8.88 6.95
CA ILE A 249 3.04 -10.07 6.93
C ILE A 249 3.37 -10.97 8.11
N TRP A 250 4.65 -11.25 8.33
CA TRP A 250 5.09 -12.13 9.41
C TRP A 250 4.71 -11.57 10.79
N ARG A 251 4.96 -10.27 11.00
CA ARG A 251 4.58 -9.56 12.25
C ARG A 251 3.08 -9.58 12.51
N SER A 252 2.25 -9.63 11.47
CA SER A 252 0.80 -9.50 11.57
C SER A 252 0.07 -10.85 11.65
N PHE A 253 0.56 -11.87 10.93
CA PHE A 253 -0.13 -13.16 10.77
C PHE A 253 0.70 -14.38 11.21
N VAL A 254 1.95 -14.19 11.62
CA VAL A 254 2.87 -15.28 12.04
C VAL A 254 3.08 -16.30 10.91
N ILE A 255 2.91 -15.88 9.66
CA ILE A 255 3.29 -16.64 8.47
C ILE A 255 4.70 -16.23 8.10
N HIS A 256 5.63 -17.18 8.21
CA HIS A 256 7.05 -16.91 8.02
C HIS A 256 7.30 -16.57 6.54
N PRO A 257 8.22 -15.64 6.19
CA PRO A 257 8.43 -15.24 4.80
C PRO A 257 8.77 -16.42 3.86
N SER A 258 9.41 -17.48 4.36
CA SER A 258 9.69 -18.69 3.57
C SER A 258 8.45 -19.53 3.22
N GLU A 259 7.33 -19.31 3.91
CA GLU A 259 6.06 -20.00 3.66
C GLU A 259 5.25 -19.31 2.55
N ILE A 260 5.64 -18.09 2.13
CA ILE A 260 5.00 -17.36 1.04
C ILE A 260 5.49 -17.97 -0.29
N ASN A 261 4.55 -18.43 -1.14
CA ASN A 261 4.88 -19.12 -2.38
C ASN A 261 5.37 -18.15 -3.47
N ALA A 262 4.78 -16.95 -3.54
CA ALA A 262 5.21 -15.88 -4.43
C ALA A 262 5.03 -14.49 -3.82
N VAL A 263 5.96 -13.60 -4.16
CA VAL A 263 5.89 -12.18 -3.78
C VAL A 263 5.92 -11.38 -5.08
N VAL A 264 4.78 -10.80 -5.42
CA VAL A 264 4.59 -9.99 -6.63
C VAL A 264 4.85 -8.54 -6.28
N GLY A 265 5.94 -7.99 -6.81
CA GLY A 265 6.20 -6.56 -6.72
C GLY A 265 5.35 -5.81 -7.72
N ILE A 266 4.65 -4.77 -7.30
CA ILE A 266 3.83 -3.96 -8.20
C ILE A 266 4.34 -2.53 -8.25
N THR A 267 4.50 -2.02 -9.47
CA THR A 267 4.99 -0.68 -9.77
C THR A 267 4.28 -0.15 -11.01
N LYS A 268 4.17 1.17 -11.13
CA LYS A 268 3.81 1.80 -12.40
C LYS A 268 4.97 1.69 -13.40
N SER A 269 4.68 1.91 -14.68
CA SER A 269 5.68 2.04 -15.76
C SER A 269 6.57 3.28 -15.64
N TYR A 270 6.28 4.16 -14.69
CA TYR A 270 7.00 5.36 -14.27
C TYR A 270 6.86 5.47 -12.76
N MET A 271 7.57 6.37 -12.08
CA MET A 271 7.43 6.53 -10.63
C MET A 271 6.56 7.72 -10.27
N THR A 272 5.90 7.63 -9.11
CA THR A 272 5.22 8.76 -8.49
C THR A 272 5.51 8.80 -7.00
N ARG A 273 5.60 10.00 -6.43
CA ARG A 273 5.73 10.20 -4.99
C ARG A 273 4.75 11.27 -4.51
N VAL A 274 4.14 11.03 -3.36
CA VAL A 274 3.29 11.98 -2.64
C VAL A 274 4.04 12.49 -1.42
N GLY A 275 3.92 13.78 -1.15
CA GLY A 275 4.61 14.41 -0.03
C GLY A 275 6.08 14.75 -0.34
N GLU A 276 6.81 15.07 0.72
CA GLU A 276 8.18 15.54 0.64
C GLU A 276 9.19 14.39 0.51
N GLY A 277 10.47 14.77 0.40
CA GLY A 277 11.62 13.88 0.42
C GLY A 277 12.22 13.60 -0.97
N PRO A 278 13.37 12.90 -1.01
CA PRO A 278 14.19 12.74 -2.20
C PRO A 278 13.50 11.92 -3.29
N PHE A 279 13.65 12.35 -4.54
CA PHE A 279 13.13 11.60 -5.68
C PHE A 279 14.04 11.80 -6.89
N PRO A 280 15.10 10.98 -7.03
CA PRO A 280 16.15 11.20 -8.02
C PRO A 280 15.61 11.29 -9.44
N THR A 281 14.62 10.45 -9.78
CA THR A 281 14.05 10.39 -11.12
C THR A 281 12.91 11.36 -11.38
N GLN A 282 12.62 12.28 -10.46
CA GLN A 282 11.57 13.27 -10.61
C GLN A 282 11.75 14.06 -11.91
N VAL A 283 10.67 14.21 -12.66
CA VAL A 283 10.64 15.00 -13.91
C VAL A 283 9.93 16.33 -13.68
N THR A 284 10.29 17.33 -14.48
CA THR A 284 9.69 18.67 -14.48
C THR A 284 9.28 19.07 -15.92
N GLY A 285 8.58 20.20 -16.06
CA GLY A 285 8.15 20.73 -17.35
C GLY A 285 7.16 19.84 -18.11
N ARG A 286 7.25 19.81 -19.44
CA ARG A 286 6.25 19.17 -20.31
C ARG A 286 6.02 17.68 -20.02
N VAL A 287 7.08 16.94 -19.70
CA VAL A 287 6.98 15.51 -19.38
C VAL A 287 6.20 15.30 -18.08
N LYS A 288 6.44 16.15 -17.07
CA LYS A 288 5.68 16.14 -15.81
C LYS A 288 4.19 16.37 -16.09
N ASP A 289 3.85 17.42 -16.83
CA ASP A 289 2.46 17.77 -17.11
C ASP A 289 1.75 16.68 -17.92
N TYR A 290 2.46 16.08 -18.87
CA TYR A 290 1.97 14.93 -19.64
C TYR A 290 1.65 13.74 -18.73
N LEU A 291 2.60 13.31 -17.87
CA LEU A 291 2.41 12.16 -16.97
C LEU A 291 1.31 12.43 -15.93
N VAL A 292 1.23 13.64 -15.39
CA VAL A 292 0.17 14.02 -14.43
C VAL A 292 -1.20 13.95 -15.09
N LYS A 293 -1.36 14.57 -16.25
CA LYS A 293 -2.63 14.62 -16.97
C LYS A 293 -3.07 13.23 -17.41
N ARG A 294 -2.20 12.51 -18.13
CA ARG A 294 -2.54 11.21 -18.72
C ARG A 294 -2.67 10.12 -17.65
N GLY A 295 -1.83 10.17 -16.62
CA GLY A 295 -1.88 9.22 -15.51
C GLY A 295 -2.94 9.52 -14.44
N HIS A 296 -3.65 10.65 -14.51
CA HIS A 296 -4.52 11.14 -13.44
C HIS A 296 -3.82 11.12 -12.07
N GLU A 297 -2.64 11.74 -12.00
CA GLU A 297 -1.78 11.66 -10.82
C GLU A 297 -2.17 12.62 -9.69
N PHE A 298 -3.36 12.37 -9.15
CA PHE A 298 -3.91 13.05 -7.99
C PHE A 298 -4.34 12.03 -6.93
N GLY A 299 -4.15 12.39 -5.65
CA GLY A 299 -4.62 11.59 -4.53
C GLY A 299 -6.15 11.50 -4.52
N THR A 300 -6.69 10.29 -4.40
CA THR A 300 -8.14 10.04 -4.45
C THR A 300 -8.89 10.63 -3.27
N THR A 301 -8.28 10.61 -2.08
CA THR A 301 -8.87 11.16 -0.85
C THR A 301 -8.49 12.62 -0.63
N THR A 302 -7.24 12.99 -0.91
CA THR A 302 -6.69 14.30 -0.57
C THR A 302 -6.70 15.32 -1.71
N GLY A 303 -6.86 14.86 -2.96
CA GLY A 303 -6.74 15.71 -4.16
C GLY A 303 -5.33 16.19 -4.47
N ARG A 304 -4.31 15.83 -3.67
CA ARG A 304 -2.93 16.32 -3.86
C ARG A 304 -2.34 15.77 -5.15
N GLU A 305 -1.75 16.66 -5.96
CA GLU A 305 -0.94 16.27 -7.12
C GLU A 305 0.26 15.42 -6.66
N ARG A 306 0.52 14.32 -7.36
CA ARG A 306 1.70 13.48 -7.14
C ARG A 306 2.85 13.98 -8.00
N ARG A 307 4.07 13.95 -7.48
CA ARG A 307 5.28 14.26 -8.26
C ARG A 307 5.57 13.05 -9.17
N PRO A 308 5.59 13.18 -10.50
CA PRO A 308 5.98 12.09 -11.39
C PRO A 308 7.49 12.05 -11.60
N GLY A 309 7.99 10.88 -11.98
CA GLY A 309 9.38 10.66 -12.35
C GLY A 309 9.53 9.46 -13.28
N TRP A 310 10.68 9.33 -13.92
CA TRP A 310 10.99 8.14 -14.71
C TRP A 310 11.08 6.89 -13.84
N LEU A 311 10.95 5.71 -14.46
CA LEU A 311 11.08 4.44 -13.77
C LEU A 311 12.50 4.30 -13.20
N ASP A 312 12.59 3.91 -11.93
CA ASP A 312 13.85 3.73 -11.22
C ASP A 312 14.11 2.26 -10.91
N LEU A 313 14.95 1.62 -11.73
CA LEU A 313 15.27 0.22 -11.55
C LEU A 313 16.26 -0.03 -10.42
N VAL A 314 17.03 0.98 -10.00
CA VAL A 314 17.94 0.86 -8.84
C VAL A 314 17.10 0.63 -7.59
N LEU A 315 16.06 1.44 -7.40
CA LEU A 315 15.11 1.29 -6.30
C LEU A 315 14.32 -0.02 -6.40
N ILE A 316 13.77 -0.35 -7.57
CA ILE A 316 13.00 -1.59 -7.72
C ILE A 316 13.88 -2.83 -7.46
N LYS A 317 15.17 -2.80 -7.82
CA LYS A 317 16.14 -3.86 -7.51
C LYS A 317 16.35 -4.00 -6.00
N ALA A 318 16.51 -2.90 -5.27
CA ALA A 318 16.63 -2.96 -3.81
C ALA A 318 15.36 -3.55 -3.16
N ALA A 319 14.17 -3.10 -3.59
CA ALA A 319 12.91 -3.67 -3.11
C ALA A 319 12.77 -5.16 -3.48
N ARG A 320 13.30 -5.58 -4.65
CA ARG A 320 13.38 -6.98 -5.08
C ARG A 320 14.19 -7.81 -4.10
N ASP A 321 15.37 -7.35 -3.75
CA ASP A 321 16.31 -8.09 -2.92
C ASP A 321 15.79 -8.21 -1.48
N ASP A 322 15.25 -7.13 -0.92
CA ASP A 322 14.73 -7.11 0.45
C ASP A 322 13.46 -7.95 0.64
N ASN A 323 12.60 -8.02 -0.38
CA ASN A 323 11.34 -8.77 -0.32
C ASN A 323 11.42 -10.14 -1.02
N LYS A 324 12.56 -10.48 -1.61
CA LYS A 324 12.76 -11.66 -2.45
C LYS A 324 11.65 -11.85 -3.48
N LEU A 325 11.40 -10.81 -4.27
CA LEU A 325 10.31 -10.82 -5.26
C LEU A 325 10.49 -11.95 -6.27
N THR A 326 9.39 -12.62 -6.61
CA THR A 326 9.36 -13.68 -7.62
C THR A 326 9.05 -13.17 -9.01
N SER A 327 8.30 -12.08 -9.09
CA SER A 327 7.83 -11.49 -10.34
C SER A 327 7.41 -10.05 -10.11
N LEU A 328 7.25 -9.33 -11.21
CA LEU A 328 6.67 -7.98 -11.21
C LEU A 328 5.29 -7.94 -11.85
N ALA A 329 4.50 -6.97 -11.40
CA ALA A 329 3.31 -6.47 -12.05
C ALA A 329 3.53 -5.00 -12.41
N LEU A 330 3.47 -4.70 -13.70
CA LEU A 330 3.66 -3.37 -14.24
C LEU A 330 2.30 -2.73 -14.51
N THR A 331 2.01 -1.58 -13.92
CA THR A 331 0.75 -0.86 -14.17
C THR A 331 0.96 0.38 -15.00
N LYS A 332 -0.15 0.87 -15.58
CA LYS A 332 -0.16 2.11 -16.37
C LYS A 332 0.89 2.10 -17.49
N LEU A 333 1.08 0.98 -18.18
CA LEU A 333 1.99 0.96 -19.34
C LEU A 333 1.44 1.85 -20.44
N ASP A 334 0.11 1.88 -20.57
CA ASP A 334 -0.61 2.71 -21.52
C ASP A 334 -0.15 4.15 -21.40
N VAL A 335 -0.18 4.75 -20.19
CA VAL A 335 0.85 5.64 -19.62
C VAL A 335 1.72 6.43 -20.60
N LEU A 336 2.65 5.67 -21.18
CA LEU A 336 3.78 6.15 -21.94
C LEU A 336 3.49 6.28 -23.45
N SER A 337 2.36 5.75 -23.95
CA SER A 337 1.89 5.92 -25.34
C SER A 337 1.75 7.40 -25.71
N GLY A 338 2.53 7.86 -26.67
CA GLY A 338 2.59 9.24 -27.14
C GLY A 338 3.92 9.94 -26.83
N LEU A 339 4.76 9.34 -25.97
CA LEU A 339 6.13 9.80 -25.76
C LEU A 339 7.03 9.27 -26.88
N THR A 340 7.91 10.12 -27.40
CA THR A 340 8.91 9.75 -28.41
C THR A 340 10.14 9.08 -27.80
N GLU A 341 10.50 9.50 -26.58
CA GLU A 341 11.61 8.96 -25.79
C GLU A 341 11.12 8.66 -24.37
N ILE A 342 11.53 7.50 -23.84
CA ILE A 342 11.26 7.07 -22.47
C ILE A 342 12.61 6.80 -21.80
N LYS A 343 12.80 7.34 -20.60
CA LYS A 343 14.04 7.12 -19.82
C LYS A 343 13.79 6.15 -18.67
N ILE A 344 14.78 5.32 -18.39
CA ILE A 344 14.80 4.42 -17.22
C ILE A 344 16.11 4.63 -16.48
N CYS A 345 16.05 4.85 -15.16
CA CYS A 345 17.23 4.93 -14.33
C CYS A 345 17.75 3.52 -14.04
N THR A 346 19.03 3.27 -14.35
CA THR A 346 19.68 1.96 -14.23
C THR A 346 20.89 1.98 -13.28
N ALA A 347 21.38 3.16 -12.92
CA ALA A 347 22.45 3.33 -11.95
C ALA A 347 22.36 4.70 -11.26
N TYR A 348 23.01 4.83 -10.12
CA TYR A 348 23.22 6.12 -9.45
C TYR A 348 24.67 6.53 -9.50
N LYS A 349 24.90 7.84 -9.60
CA LYS A 349 26.20 8.46 -9.42
C LYS A 349 26.18 9.39 -8.21
N ARG A 350 27.27 9.38 -7.44
CA ARG A 350 27.55 10.36 -6.39
C ARG A 350 28.99 10.84 -6.54
N SER A 351 29.18 12.16 -6.57
CA SER A 351 30.50 12.77 -6.79
C SER A 351 31.21 12.19 -8.03
N GLY A 352 30.46 11.98 -9.12
CA GLY A 352 30.96 11.43 -10.39
C GLY A 352 31.17 9.91 -10.43
N ARG A 353 31.07 9.18 -9.31
CA ARG A 353 31.30 7.73 -9.23
C ARG A 353 30.00 6.95 -9.17
N SER A 354 29.97 5.77 -9.81
CA SER A 354 28.84 4.84 -9.69
C SER A 354 28.74 4.33 -8.26
N VAL A 355 27.52 4.24 -7.72
CA VAL A 355 27.26 3.76 -6.37
C VAL A 355 26.10 2.78 -6.32
N GLU A 356 26.11 1.90 -5.33
CA GLU A 356 24.96 1.08 -4.98
C GLU A 356 24.04 1.83 -4.01
N TYR A 357 22.73 1.66 -4.17
CA TYR A 357 21.76 2.28 -3.28
C TYR A 357 21.89 1.74 -1.85
N GLN A 358 21.86 2.66 -0.87
CA GLN A 358 21.82 2.34 0.55
C GLN A 358 20.41 2.59 1.08
N SER A 359 19.77 1.54 1.61
CA SER A 359 18.43 1.60 2.20
C SER A 359 18.43 2.43 3.49
N GLY A 360 17.27 3.02 3.82
CA GLY A 360 17.07 3.72 5.11
C GLY A 360 17.53 5.18 5.14
N ASP A 361 18.26 5.67 4.13
CA ASP A 361 18.90 6.99 4.17
C ASP A 361 18.35 7.95 3.07
N ALA A 362 17.54 8.92 3.49
CA ALA A 362 17.01 9.94 2.59
C ALA A 362 18.08 10.94 2.11
N ASP A 363 19.06 11.28 2.93
CA ASP A 363 20.13 12.22 2.55
C ASP A 363 21.09 11.56 1.57
N TYR A 364 21.31 10.25 1.73
CA TYR A 364 22.00 9.44 0.73
C TYR A 364 21.29 9.54 -0.62
N LEU A 365 19.98 9.26 -0.65
CA LEU A 365 19.20 9.27 -1.89
C LEU A 365 19.12 10.67 -2.49
N ALA A 366 19.04 11.73 -1.66
CA ALA A 366 19.03 13.11 -2.14
C ALA A 366 20.32 13.49 -2.89
N GLY A 367 21.46 12.91 -2.50
CA GLY A 367 22.73 13.12 -3.17
C GLY A 367 22.95 12.25 -4.42
N CYS A 368 22.03 11.34 -4.76
CA CYS A 368 22.13 10.46 -5.92
C CYS A 368 21.71 11.18 -7.21
N GLN A 369 22.59 11.13 -8.21
CA GLN A 369 22.28 11.54 -9.58
C GLN A 369 21.89 10.31 -10.41
N PRO A 370 20.69 10.26 -11.00
CA PRO A 370 20.26 9.12 -11.81
C PRO A 370 21.02 9.06 -13.14
N ALA A 371 21.54 7.88 -13.47
CA ALA A 371 22.05 7.58 -14.80
C ALA A 371 20.95 6.86 -15.59
N TYR A 372 20.56 7.46 -16.72
CA TYR A 372 19.46 6.99 -17.54
C TYR A 372 19.92 6.20 -18.76
N GLU A 373 19.12 5.21 -19.11
CA GLU A 373 19.07 4.66 -20.45
C GLU A 373 17.84 5.19 -21.18
N SER A 374 18.05 5.68 -22.40
CA SER A 374 16.99 6.16 -23.28
C SER A 374 16.49 5.04 -24.18
N LEU A 375 15.17 4.85 -24.20
CA LEU A 375 14.47 3.93 -25.07
C LEU A 375 13.54 4.72 -25.99
N GLN A 376 13.38 4.24 -27.22
CA GLN A 376 12.36 4.79 -28.12
C GLN A 376 10.97 4.50 -27.54
N GLY A 377 10.10 5.50 -27.57
CA GLY A 377 8.70 5.33 -27.17
C GLY A 377 7.82 4.77 -28.29
N TRP A 378 6.51 4.91 -28.13
CA TRP A 378 5.50 4.43 -29.07
C TRP A 378 4.29 5.37 -29.05
N THR A 379 3.55 5.45 -30.15
CA THR A 379 2.39 6.35 -30.29
C THR A 379 1.07 5.60 -30.30
N GLN A 380 1.09 4.29 -30.53
CA GLN A 380 -0.10 3.46 -30.61
C GLN A 380 -0.85 3.43 -29.27
N ASP A 381 -2.18 3.45 -29.36
CA ASP A 381 -3.00 3.03 -28.22
C ASP A 381 -2.84 1.52 -28.00
N ILE A 382 -2.63 1.14 -26.76
CA ILE A 382 -2.41 -0.25 -26.32
C ILE A 382 -3.53 -0.75 -25.40
N SER A 383 -4.56 0.06 -25.17
CA SER A 383 -5.61 -0.18 -24.18
C SER A 383 -6.41 -1.47 -24.40
N ASP A 384 -6.53 -1.91 -25.65
CA ASP A 384 -7.25 -3.14 -26.03
C ASP A 384 -6.35 -4.37 -26.22
N ILE A 385 -5.04 -4.23 -26.03
CA ILE A 385 -4.10 -5.33 -26.21
C ILE A 385 -4.19 -6.30 -25.02
N ARG A 386 -4.31 -7.60 -25.32
CA ARG A 386 -4.39 -8.69 -24.32
C ARG A 386 -3.27 -9.72 -24.43
N ILE A 387 -2.46 -9.63 -25.48
CA ILE A 387 -1.37 -10.57 -25.78
C ILE A 387 -0.09 -9.77 -25.92
N PHE A 388 0.95 -10.15 -25.16
CA PHE A 388 2.22 -9.42 -25.12
C PHE A 388 2.85 -9.20 -26.50
N LYS A 389 2.81 -10.22 -27.37
CA LYS A 389 3.38 -10.16 -28.72
C LYS A 389 2.70 -9.12 -29.63
N ASN A 390 1.49 -8.70 -29.29
CA ASN A 390 0.73 -7.70 -30.05
C ASN A 390 1.04 -6.27 -29.61
N LEU A 391 1.78 -6.06 -28.52
CA LEU A 391 2.25 -4.73 -28.13
C LEU A 391 3.19 -4.15 -29.20
N PRO A 392 3.27 -2.82 -29.34
CA PRO A 392 4.30 -2.18 -30.16
C PRO A 392 5.69 -2.70 -29.78
N ILE A 393 6.57 -2.87 -30.77
CA ILE A 393 7.90 -3.45 -30.55
C ILE A 393 8.70 -2.69 -29.48
N ASN A 394 8.54 -1.37 -29.42
CA ASN A 394 9.19 -0.51 -28.42
C ASN A 394 8.62 -0.71 -27.00
N ALA A 395 7.31 -0.94 -26.87
CA ALA A 395 6.70 -1.31 -25.59
C ALA A 395 7.18 -2.69 -25.12
N GLN A 396 7.32 -3.65 -26.05
CA GLN A 396 7.91 -4.96 -25.72
C GLN A 396 9.37 -4.83 -25.27
N LYS A 397 10.18 -4.01 -25.95
CA LYS A 397 11.57 -3.72 -25.57
C LYS A 397 11.66 -3.06 -24.19
N PHE A 398 10.76 -2.12 -23.88
CA PHE A 398 10.67 -1.49 -22.57
C PHE A 398 10.45 -2.53 -21.46
N VAL A 399 9.47 -3.43 -21.62
CA VAL A 399 9.19 -4.50 -20.66
C VAL A 399 10.38 -5.46 -20.52
N LYS A 400 10.94 -5.93 -21.64
CA LYS A 400 12.10 -6.83 -21.63
C LYS A 400 13.32 -6.19 -20.96
N LYS A 401 13.56 -4.89 -21.16
CA LYS A 401 14.66 -4.19 -20.50
C LYS A 401 14.56 -4.24 -18.97
N ILE A 402 13.35 -4.12 -18.44
CA ILE A 402 13.09 -4.23 -17.00
C ILE A 402 13.36 -5.66 -16.52
N GLU A 403 12.88 -6.68 -17.24
CA GLU A 403 13.14 -8.09 -16.93
C GLU A 403 14.65 -8.41 -16.97
N ASP A 404 15.35 -7.92 -17.99
CA ASP A 404 16.79 -8.13 -18.17
C ASP A 404 17.61 -7.49 -17.05
N TYR A 405 17.20 -6.33 -16.55
CA TYR A 405 17.87 -5.66 -15.44
C TYR A 405 17.57 -6.35 -14.10
N LEU A 406 16.30 -6.66 -13.84
CA LEU A 406 15.84 -7.19 -12.55
C LEU A 406 15.93 -8.71 -12.44
N LYS A 407 16.22 -9.43 -13.53
CA LYS A 407 16.34 -10.90 -13.55
C LYS A 407 15.14 -11.63 -12.94
N ILE A 408 13.96 -11.03 -13.04
CA ILE A 408 12.66 -11.59 -12.67
C ILE A 408 11.63 -11.26 -13.75
N PRO A 409 10.64 -12.12 -13.99
CA PRO A 409 9.66 -11.90 -15.05
C PRO A 409 8.61 -10.86 -14.65
N ILE A 410 8.02 -10.22 -15.65
CA ILE A 410 6.80 -9.39 -15.53
C ILE A 410 5.61 -10.23 -15.99
N ASN A 411 4.83 -10.74 -15.04
CA ASN A 411 3.70 -11.67 -15.28
C ASN A 411 2.35 -10.95 -15.40
N PHE A 412 2.31 -9.65 -15.14
CA PHE A 412 1.11 -8.84 -15.22
C PHE A 412 1.46 -7.46 -15.76
N ILE A 413 0.74 -7.03 -16.80
CA ILE A 413 0.91 -5.70 -17.40
C ILE A 413 -0.47 -5.06 -17.54
N SER A 414 -0.73 -3.97 -16.83
CA SER A 414 -1.94 -3.15 -17.01
C SER A 414 -1.73 -2.20 -18.19
N VAL A 415 -2.66 -2.24 -19.13
CA VAL A 415 -2.72 -1.35 -20.30
C VAL A 415 -3.92 -0.41 -20.24
N GLY A 416 -4.56 -0.29 -19.10
CA GLY A 416 -5.63 0.67 -18.87
C GLY A 416 -6.27 0.51 -17.49
N PRO A 417 -7.25 1.38 -17.15
CA PRO A 417 -7.90 1.38 -15.85
C PRO A 417 -9.02 0.32 -15.69
N GLU A 418 -9.64 -0.15 -16.77
CA GLU A 418 -10.87 -0.96 -16.73
C GLU A 418 -10.65 -2.46 -16.56
N ARG A 419 -11.54 -3.17 -15.85
CA ARG A 419 -11.44 -4.62 -15.51
C ARG A 419 -11.35 -5.46 -16.79
N GLY A 420 -10.16 -6.00 -17.07
CA GLY A 420 -9.85 -6.69 -18.33
C GLY A 420 -8.75 -6.05 -19.19
N GLN A 421 -8.41 -4.77 -19.00
CA GLN A 421 -7.29 -4.10 -19.70
C GLN A 421 -5.92 -4.52 -19.13
N VAL A 422 -5.61 -5.80 -19.28
CA VAL A 422 -4.43 -6.46 -18.71
C VAL A 422 -3.90 -7.55 -19.64
N ILE A 423 -2.59 -7.75 -19.58
CA ILE A 423 -1.87 -8.86 -20.20
C ILE A 423 -1.26 -9.71 -19.07
N TYR A 424 -1.60 -11.00 -19.03
CA TYR A 424 -0.89 -12.00 -18.21
C TYR A 424 0.22 -12.66 -19.03
N ARG A 425 1.33 -13.00 -18.39
CA ARG A 425 2.49 -13.66 -19.03
C ARG A 425 2.97 -14.85 -18.22
#